data_AF-A0A7J9PDM9-F1
#
_entry.id   AF-A0A7J9PDM9-F1
#
_cell.length_a   1.000
_cell.length_b   1.000
_cell.length_c   1.000
_cell.angle_alpha   90.00
_cell.angle_beta   90.00
_cell.angle_gamma   90.00
#
_symmetry.space_group_name_H-M   'P 1'
#
loop_
_entity.id
_entity.type
_entity.pdbx_description
1 polymer ?
#
loop_
_entity_poly.entity_id
_entity_poly.type
_entity_poly.pdbx_seq_one_letter_code
_entity_poly.pdbx_strand_id
1 'polypeptide(L)'
;MNLKLKNIIYIAIVGILAVSTLFFIQNNSETLNLSDIFENGVFSETSEKLPKYIFEDSIEVYLSPNELAKVSKLSKSLNGDTIEDSIWNIILWEEDNIEYNHAKAELPTPEVTYWVTGKTEVSDPYNNTIQSPTETIALKSGICGDYALLTSALLLEMNYSPIYILTFESEGNAGHAAAAVNINGDYYIIDQQPPIMELYNYLDYKRDIEEYKIDNITFYKIELSNDSTYFEKGFESVETYDSVSNEYSDIPGLSRYLMTYFENSYEISSDYNIKYLDSMEYLPRAYEKGVTIQYFFQFGGYTPIFEKQYAKWVFDYIENDMTESKYDISEYNSIWIRSSYDGEKLKIIINLSKK
;
A
#
# COMPACT_ATOMS: atom_id res chain seq x y z
N MET A 1 7.81 -15.41 -2.73
CA MET A 1 7.96 -15.69 -1.29
C MET A 1 9.30 -15.18 -0.78
N ASN A 2 9.30 -14.16 0.09
CA ASN A 2 10.48 -13.77 0.88
C ASN A 2 10.02 -13.10 2.20
N LEU A 3 9.20 -13.80 2.97
CA LEU A 3 9.05 -13.52 4.39
C LEU A 3 10.40 -13.81 5.05
N LYS A 4 11.23 -12.77 5.19
CA LYS A 4 12.57 -12.89 5.78
C LYS A 4 12.44 -13.29 7.26
N LEU A 5 12.74 -14.57 7.50
CA LEU A 5 13.14 -15.11 8.80
C LEU A 5 14.31 -14.27 9.35
N LYS A 6 14.07 -13.46 10.39
CA LYS A 6 15.15 -12.76 11.11
C LYS A 6 15.80 -13.73 12.10
N ASN A 7 17.06 -14.10 11.85
CA ASN A 7 17.98 -14.51 12.89
C ASN A 7 19.44 -14.13 12.56
N ILE A 8 20.00 -13.31 13.46
CA ILE A 8 21.41 -13.15 13.88
C ILE A 8 22.36 -12.35 12.97
N ILE A 9 23.01 -11.30 13.52
CA ILE A 9 24.48 -11.22 13.81
C ILE A 9 24.81 -9.90 14.57
N TYR A 10 25.78 -10.02 15.47
CA TYR A 10 26.41 -9.00 16.33
C TYR A 10 27.69 -8.39 15.68
N ILE A 11 28.08 -7.19 16.15
CA ILE A 11 29.42 -6.52 16.15
C ILE A 11 29.67 -5.34 15.17
N ALA A 12 30.20 -4.28 15.78
CA ALA A 12 30.51 -2.92 15.34
C ALA A 12 31.73 -2.75 14.40
N ILE A 13 31.86 -1.54 13.80
CA ILE A 13 33.10 -0.74 13.67
C ILE A 13 32.76 0.75 13.45
N VAL A 14 33.64 1.58 14.01
CA VAL A 14 33.66 3.04 14.20
C VAL A 14 33.95 3.85 12.92
N GLY A 15 33.42 5.08 12.83
CA GLY A 15 33.92 6.12 11.92
C GLY A 15 33.36 7.52 12.18
N ILE A 16 34.12 8.34 12.89
CA ILE A 16 33.88 9.77 13.17
C ILE A 16 34.14 10.61 11.91
N LEU A 17 33.31 11.63 11.64
CA LEU A 17 33.76 12.94 11.13
C LEU A 17 32.66 14.01 11.34
N ALA A 18 32.73 14.69 12.48
CA ALA A 18 32.10 15.98 12.71
C ALA A 18 33.19 17.07 12.60
N VAL A 19 33.08 17.93 11.60
CA VAL A 19 33.85 19.17 11.42
C VAL A 19 32.85 20.19 10.84
N SER A 20 32.26 21.02 11.70
CA SER A 20 32.41 22.50 11.75
C SER A 20 32.22 23.20 10.39
N THR A 21 31.36 24.20 10.25
CA THR A 21 31.49 25.51 10.90
C THR A 21 30.18 26.31 10.93
N LEU A 22 29.93 27.01 12.03
CA LEU A 22 29.10 28.23 12.11
C LEU A 22 29.59 29.27 11.09
N PHE A 23 28.66 29.98 10.46
CA PHE A 23 28.84 31.40 10.15
C PHE A 23 27.61 32.21 10.58
N PHE A 24 27.83 33.04 11.59
CA PHE A 24 27.08 34.25 11.87
C PHE A 24 27.48 35.31 10.83
N ILE A 25 26.51 35.96 10.19
CA ILE A 25 26.67 37.34 9.69
C ILE A 25 25.42 38.12 10.07
N GLN A 26 25.65 39.23 10.77
CA GLN A 26 24.67 40.23 11.18
C GLN A 26 24.78 41.44 10.22
N ASN A 27 23.64 41.90 9.71
CA ASN A 27 23.26 43.23 9.21
C ASN A 27 24.13 43.98 8.17
N ASN A 28 23.48 44.34 7.05
CA ASN A 28 23.23 45.76 6.75
C ASN A 28 22.03 45.95 5.79
N SER A 29 21.32 47.05 6.03
CA SER A 29 20.06 47.45 5.42
C SER A 29 20.16 47.76 3.92
N GLU A 30 19.12 47.39 3.18
CA GLU A 30 18.42 48.27 2.24
C GLU A 30 16.98 47.77 2.16
N THR A 31 16.04 48.56 2.67
CA THR A 31 14.60 48.30 2.55
C THR A 31 14.20 48.52 1.09
N LEU A 32 14.25 47.46 0.29
CA LEU A 32 13.59 47.42 -1.00
C LEU A 32 12.08 47.46 -0.76
N ASN A 33 11.45 48.52 -1.27
CA ASN A 33 10.02 48.78 -1.14
C ASN A 33 9.26 47.76 -2.01
N LEU A 34 8.93 46.61 -1.41
CA LEU A 34 8.24 45.49 -2.06
C LEU A 34 6.87 45.88 -2.65
N SER A 35 6.25 46.96 -2.17
CA SER A 35 4.96 47.46 -2.67
C SER A 35 4.96 47.82 -4.16
N ASP A 36 6.09 48.32 -4.68
CA ASP A 36 6.14 48.86 -6.05
C ASP A 36 6.32 47.74 -7.10
N ILE A 37 6.68 46.52 -6.68
CA ILE A 37 6.78 45.34 -7.54
C ILE A 37 5.42 44.66 -7.73
N PHE A 38 4.55 44.72 -6.72
CA PHE A 38 3.23 44.07 -6.76
C PHE A 38 2.17 44.86 -7.54
N GLU A 39 2.32 46.17 -7.72
CA GLU A 39 1.29 46.99 -8.38
C GLU A 39 1.32 46.98 -9.92
N ASN A 40 2.39 46.48 -10.56
CA ASN A 40 2.53 46.56 -12.03
C ASN A 40 2.86 45.24 -12.74
N GLY A 41 2.90 44.12 -12.03
CA GLY A 41 3.05 42.79 -12.63
C GLY A 41 1.70 42.13 -12.86
N VAL A 42 1.07 42.36 -14.01
CA VAL A 42 0.03 41.45 -14.51
C VAL A 42 0.72 40.12 -14.81
N PHE A 43 0.85 39.27 -13.79
CA PHE A 43 1.19 37.86 -13.97
C PHE A 43 0.00 37.22 -14.69
N SER A 44 0.12 37.05 -16.02
CA SER A 44 -0.79 36.18 -16.73
C SER A 44 -0.49 34.76 -16.28
N GLU A 45 -1.35 34.21 -15.42
CA GLU A 45 -1.37 32.79 -15.05
C GLU A 45 -1.61 31.94 -16.30
N THR A 46 -0.51 31.60 -16.96
CA THR A 46 -0.35 30.34 -17.67
C THR A 46 1.03 29.84 -17.30
N SER A 47 1.25 29.46 -16.03
CA SER A 47 2.47 28.75 -15.68
C SER A 47 2.40 27.37 -16.35
N GLU A 48 3.38 27.08 -17.20
CA GLU A 48 3.55 25.75 -17.76
C GLU A 48 3.62 24.73 -16.63
N LYS A 49 2.79 23.66 -16.70
CA LYS A 49 2.79 22.60 -15.69
C LYS A 49 4.10 21.81 -15.74
N LEU A 50 4.58 21.40 -14.58
CA LEU A 50 5.84 20.69 -14.39
C LEU A 50 5.60 19.34 -13.69
N PRO A 51 4.89 18.39 -14.32
CA PRO A 51 4.44 17.16 -13.69
C PRO A 51 5.56 16.19 -13.30
N LYS A 52 6.79 16.44 -13.77
CA LYS A 52 8.00 15.70 -13.33
C LYS A 52 8.51 16.13 -11.97
N TYR A 53 8.14 17.32 -11.51
CA TYR A 53 8.76 17.99 -10.36
C TYR A 53 7.74 18.49 -9.33
N ILE A 54 6.50 18.77 -9.75
CA ILE A 54 5.41 19.23 -8.89
C ILE A 54 4.35 18.14 -8.82
N PHE A 55 4.03 17.67 -7.61
CA PHE A 55 3.14 16.54 -7.42
C PHE A 55 1.70 16.85 -7.85
N GLU A 56 1.20 18.04 -7.50
CA GLU A 56 -0.11 18.52 -7.95
C GLU A 56 -0.23 18.55 -9.49
N ASP A 57 0.80 19.06 -10.18
CA ASP A 57 0.84 19.04 -11.65
C ASP A 57 0.86 17.61 -12.20
N SER A 58 1.54 16.70 -11.50
CA SER A 58 1.60 15.29 -11.87
C SER A 58 0.23 14.61 -11.80
N ILE A 59 -0.59 14.93 -10.79
CA ILE A 59 -1.97 14.44 -10.68
C ILE A 59 -2.78 14.93 -11.90
N GLU A 60 -2.75 16.24 -12.18
CA GLU A 60 -3.56 16.79 -13.27
C GLU A 60 -3.13 16.32 -14.67
N VAL A 61 -1.82 16.15 -14.90
CA VAL A 61 -1.29 15.75 -16.20
C VAL A 61 -1.32 14.23 -16.37
N TYR A 62 -0.72 13.48 -15.44
CA TYR A 62 -0.52 12.03 -15.58
C TYR A 62 -1.78 11.20 -15.32
N LEU A 63 -2.79 11.78 -14.67
CA LEU A 63 -4.10 11.14 -14.52
C LEU A 63 -5.14 11.70 -15.51
N SER A 64 -4.73 12.51 -16.49
CA SER A 64 -5.65 13.02 -17.52
C SER A 64 -6.17 11.89 -18.43
N PRO A 65 -7.36 12.00 -19.04
CA PRO A 65 -7.94 10.94 -19.88
C PRO A 65 -7.01 10.42 -20.98
N ASN A 66 -6.19 11.30 -21.57
CA ASN A 66 -5.20 10.91 -22.59
C ASN A 66 -4.08 10.02 -22.03
N GLU A 67 -3.66 10.25 -20.78
CA GLU A 67 -2.65 9.42 -20.12
C GLU A 67 -3.27 8.12 -19.60
N LEU A 68 -4.50 8.15 -19.08
CA LEU A 68 -5.24 6.96 -18.64
C LEU A 68 -5.45 5.96 -19.79
N ALA A 69 -5.77 6.45 -20.99
CA ALA A 69 -5.93 5.63 -22.18
C ALA A 69 -4.69 4.77 -22.50
N LYS A 70 -3.49 5.22 -22.09
CA LYS A 70 -2.22 4.48 -22.28
C LYS A 70 -2.11 3.25 -21.39
N VAL A 71 -2.74 3.26 -20.22
CA VAL A 71 -2.77 2.12 -19.28
C VAL A 71 -4.02 1.23 -19.44
N SER A 72 -4.94 1.59 -20.34
CA SER A 72 -6.21 0.89 -20.60
C SER A 72 -6.11 -0.62 -20.79
N LYS A 73 -5.06 -1.10 -21.46
CA LYS A 73 -4.86 -2.55 -21.65
C LYS A 73 -4.60 -3.27 -20.32
N LEU A 74 -3.72 -2.70 -19.49
CA LEU A 74 -3.39 -3.27 -18.18
C LEU A 74 -4.58 -3.15 -17.25
N SER A 75 -5.20 -1.97 -17.19
CA SER A 75 -6.43 -1.72 -16.44
C SER A 75 -7.51 -2.76 -16.75
N LYS A 76 -7.83 -3.00 -18.03
CA LYS A 76 -8.80 -4.04 -18.42
C LYS A 76 -8.42 -5.46 -17.99
N SER A 77 -7.13 -5.79 -17.92
CA SER A 77 -6.69 -7.12 -17.48
C SER A 77 -6.75 -7.31 -15.96
N LEU A 78 -6.73 -6.23 -15.20
CA LEU A 78 -6.78 -6.24 -13.73
C LEU A 78 -8.18 -5.96 -13.19
N ASN A 79 -9.12 -5.49 -14.03
CA ASN A 79 -10.47 -5.15 -13.62
C ASN A 79 -11.22 -6.40 -13.12
N GLY A 80 -11.61 -6.37 -11.85
CA GLY A 80 -12.42 -7.40 -11.20
C GLY A 80 -13.93 -7.16 -11.35
N ASP A 81 -14.71 -8.05 -10.75
CA ASP A 81 -16.19 -7.92 -10.73
C ASP A 81 -16.65 -6.82 -9.76
N THR A 82 -15.83 -6.50 -8.75
CA THR A 82 -16.06 -5.45 -7.76
C THR A 82 -14.82 -4.57 -7.58
N ILE A 83 -14.97 -3.41 -6.91
CA ILE A 83 -13.81 -2.56 -6.60
C ILE A 83 -12.79 -3.30 -5.72
N GLU A 84 -13.27 -4.13 -4.81
CA GLU A 84 -12.44 -4.97 -3.93
C GLU A 84 -11.60 -5.97 -4.74
N ASP A 85 -12.20 -6.63 -5.73
CA ASP A 85 -11.46 -7.53 -6.63
C ASP A 85 -10.43 -6.72 -7.47
N SER A 86 -10.81 -5.55 -7.99
CA SER A 86 -9.93 -4.70 -8.80
C SER A 86 -8.70 -4.19 -8.03
N ILE A 87 -8.88 -3.64 -6.82
CA ILE A 87 -7.75 -3.14 -6.02
C ILE A 87 -6.81 -4.28 -5.63
N TRP A 88 -7.35 -5.47 -5.37
CA TRP A 88 -6.55 -6.63 -5.00
C TRP A 88 -5.75 -7.18 -6.19
N ASN A 89 -6.35 -7.18 -7.38
CA ASN A 89 -5.63 -7.53 -8.60
C ASN A 89 -4.50 -6.54 -8.90
N ILE A 90 -4.74 -5.23 -8.68
CA ILE A 90 -3.71 -4.20 -8.85
C ILE A 90 -2.54 -4.45 -7.90
N ILE A 91 -2.81 -4.56 -6.60
CA ILE A 91 -1.72 -4.66 -5.60
C ILE A 91 -0.90 -5.94 -5.75
N LEU A 92 -1.52 -7.07 -6.12
CA LEU A 92 -0.78 -8.30 -6.42
C LEU A 92 0.04 -8.17 -7.70
N TRP A 93 -0.52 -7.53 -8.73
CA TRP A 93 0.23 -7.28 -9.96
C TRP A 93 1.42 -6.36 -9.72
N GLU A 94 1.25 -5.30 -8.93
CA GLU A 94 2.35 -4.39 -8.57
C GLU A 94 3.44 -5.10 -7.77
N GLU A 95 3.08 -5.91 -6.76
CA GLU A 95 4.00 -6.74 -5.98
C GLU A 95 4.87 -7.64 -6.88
N ASP A 96 4.26 -8.26 -7.89
CA ASP A 96 4.94 -9.21 -8.78
C ASP A 96 5.74 -8.54 -9.92
N ASN A 97 5.40 -7.30 -10.29
CA ASN A 97 5.89 -6.69 -11.55
C ASN A 97 6.68 -5.39 -11.39
N ILE A 98 6.60 -4.72 -10.24
CA ILE A 98 7.25 -3.43 -10.01
C ILE A 98 8.18 -3.54 -8.79
N GLU A 99 9.45 -3.22 -8.96
CA GLU A 99 10.45 -3.21 -7.88
C GLU A 99 10.58 -1.82 -7.24
N TYR A 100 10.55 -1.76 -5.91
CA TYR A 100 10.77 -0.51 -5.20
C TYR A 100 12.18 0.04 -5.43
N ASN A 101 12.27 1.27 -5.92
CA ASN A 101 13.53 1.90 -6.27
C ASN A 101 14.16 2.61 -5.06
N HIS A 102 14.83 1.83 -4.20
CA HIS A 102 15.51 2.37 -3.02
C HIS A 102 16.56 3.45 -3.38
N ALA A 103 17.31 3.25 -4.48
CA ALA A 103 18.32 4.21 -4.91
C ALA A 103 17.70 5.55 -5.33
N LYS A 104 16.54 5.54 -6.00
CA LYS A 104 15.78 6.75 -6.31
C LYS A 104 15.26 7.42 -5.02
N ALA A 105 14.73 6.63 -4.08
CA ALA A 105 14.15 7.13 -2.83
C ALA A 105 15.17 7.83 -1.91
N GLU A 106 16.45 7.49 -2.02
CA GLU A 106 17.54 8.11 -1.25
C GLU A 106 17.99 9.48 -1.82
N LEU A 107 17.59 9.82 -3.04
CA LEU A 107 17.98 11.06 -3.71
C LEU A 107 17.04 12.22 -3.32
N PRO A 108 17.54 13.46 -3.23
CA PRO A 108 16.69 14.61 -2.92
C PRO A 108 15.64 14.82 -4.00
N THR A 109 14.43 15.23 -3.60
CA THR A 109 13.39 15.65 -4.53
C THR A 109 13.83 16.90 -5.30
N PRO A 110 13.63 16.98 -6.62
CA PRO A 110 13.95 18.18 -7.40
C PRO A 110 13.17 19.40 -6.89
N GLU A 111 13.86 20.53 -6.75
CA GLU A 111 13.25 21.80 -6.33
C GLU A 111 13.05 22.71 -7.54
N VAL A 112 11.86 23.29 -7.68
CA VAL A 112 11.52 24.26 -8.73
C VAL A 112 11.66 25.67 -8.17
N THR A 113 12.53 26.48 -8.77
CA THR A 113 12.72 27.89 -8.43
C THR A 113 12.15 28.78 -9.52
N TYR A 114 11.24 29.69 -9.14
CA TYR A 114 10.71 30.73 -10.00
C TYR A 114 11.43 32.05 -9.75
N TRP A 115 12.13 32.54 -10.77
CA TRP A 115 12.86 33.80 -10.69
C TRP A 115 11.96 34.97 -11.10
N VAL A 116 12.17 36.14 -10.49
CA VAL A 116 11.48 37.40 -10.85
C VAL A 116 11.66 37.81 -12.32
N THR A 117 12.66 37.24 -13.00
CA THR A 117 12.91 37.43 -14.43
C THR A 117 11.99 36.60 -15.33
N GLY A 118 11.13 35.75 -14.76
CA GLY A 118 10.31 34.77 -15.48
C GLY A 118 11.06 33.49 -15.86
N LYS A 119 12.31 33.32 -15.40
CA LYS A 119 13.07 32.08 -15.57
C LYS A 119 12.58 31.04 -14.56
N THR A 120 12.46 29.79 -15.00
CA THR A 120 12.25 28.62 -14.14
C THR A 120 13.52 27.78 -14.12
N GLU A 121 13.95 27.36 -12.93
CA GLU A 121 15.10 26.46 -12.75
C GLU A 121 14.72 25.24 -11.90
N VAL A 122 15.36 24.11 -12.16
CA VAL A 122 15.17 22.85 -11.42
C VAL A 122 16.55 22.37 -10.94
N SER A 123 16.70 22.10 -9.64
CA SER A 123 17.99 21.81 -9.00
C SER A 123 18.63 20.49 -9.45
N ASP A 124 17.82 19.44 -9.67
CA ASP A 124 18.22 18.15 -10.24
C ASP A 124 17.13 17.63 -11.18
N PRO A 125 17.11 18.05 -12.46
CA PRO A 125 15.99 17.77 -13.36
C PRO A 125 15.93 16.32 -13.86
N TYR A 126 16.86 15.46 -13.47
CA TYR A 126 16.97 14.10 -14.01
C TYR A 126 16.83 13.02 -12.94
N ASN A 127 17.28 13.28 -11.72
CA ASN A 127 17.18 12.30 -10.64
C ASN A 127 15.94 12.54 -9.79
N ASN A 128 15.43 11.46 -9.19
CA ASN A 128 14.22 11.47 -8.37
C ASN A 128 13.01 12.24 -8.93
N THR A 129 12.83 12.23 -10.25
CA THR A 129 11.64 12.83 -10.88
C THR A 129 10.42 11.94 -10.75
N ILE A 130 9.23 12.54 -10.66
CA ILE A 130 7.95 11.82 -10.64
C ILE A 130 7.76 11.07 -11.96
N GLN A 131 7.43 9.78 -11.89
CA GLN A 131 7.14 8.97 -13.07
C GLN A 131 5.65 9.04 -13.41
N SER A 132 5.34 9.10 -14.70
CA SER A 132 3.99 8.83 -15.18
C SER A 132 3.66 7.34 -15.03
N PRO A 133 2.37 6.95 -14.96
CA PRO A 133 1.96 5.55 -14.88
C PRO A 133 2.59 4.66 -15.97
N THR A 134 2.70 5.17 -17.20
CA THR A 134 3.31 4.43 -18.31
C THR A 134 4.81 4.24 -18.12
N GLU A 135 5.50 5.22 -17.54
CA GLU A 135 6.93 5.11 -17.22
C GLU A 135 7.16 4.09 -16.10
N THR A 136 6.35 4.11 -15.03
CA THR A 136 6.43 3.13 -13.94
C THR A 136 6.28 1.69 -14.47
N ILE A 137 5.30 1.46 -15.35
CA ILE A 137 5.10 0.16 -16.01
C ILE A 137 6.30 -0.22 -16.89
N ALA A 138 6.83 0.73 -17.68
CA ALA A 138 7.91 0.46 -18.61
C ALA A 138 9.25 0.19 -17.91
N LEU A 139 9.53 0.93 -16.84
CA LEU A 139 10.72 0.79 -16.02
C LEU A 139 10.64 -0.41 -15.08
N LYS A 140 9.43 -0.87 -14.76
CA LYS A 140 9.16 -1.89 -13.75
C LYS A 140 9.75 -1.53 -12.38
N SER A 141 9.85 -0.23 -12.10
CA SER A 141 10.45 0.26 -10.88
C SER A 141 10.04 1.70 -10.59
N GLY A 142 9.74 1.99 -9.32
CA GLY A 142 9.30 3.31 -8.87
C GLY A 142 9.44 3.48 -7.35
N ILE A 143 9.09 4.66 -6.84
CA ILE A 143 8.96 4.94 -5.40
C ILE A 143 7.50 5.17 -5.05
N CYS A 144 7.18 5.37 -3.76
CA CYS A 144 5.80 5.46 -3.26
C CYS A 144 4.87 6.37 -4.07
N GLY A 145 5.31 7.58 -4.45
CA GLY A 145 4.52 8.48 -5.31
C GLY A 145 4.26 7.95 -6.73
N ASP A 146 5.21 7.19 -7.32
CA ASP A 146 5.04 6.59 -8.64
C ASP A 146 4.03 5.44 -8.61
N TYR A 147 4.04 4.64 -7.53
CA TYR A 147 3.03 3.58 -7.31
C TYR A 147 1.65 4.19 -7.09
N ALA A 148 1.53 5.23 -6.25
CA ALA A 148 0.27 5.92 -6.01
C ALA A 148 -0.35 6.43 -7.32
N LEU A 149 0.44 7.10 -8.17
CA LEU A 149 -0.03 7.56 -9.48
C LEU A 149 -0.42 6.42 -10.42
N LEU A 150 0.35 5.32 -10.45
CA LEU A 150 0.02 4.15 -11.26
C LEU A 150 -1.29 3.49 -10.81
N THR A 151 -1.41 3.17 -9.53
CA THR A 151 -2.64 2.60 -8.94
C THR A 151 -3.84 3.51 -9.22
N SER A 152 -3.70 4.82 -8.98
CA SER A 152 -4.75 5.79 -9.27
C SER A 152 -5.15 5.80 -10.75
N ALA A 153 -4.19 5.76 -11.66
CA ALA A 153 -4.48 5.73 -13.10
C ALA A 153 -5.23 4.45 -13.51
N LEU A 154 -4.83 3.30 -12.96
CA LEU A 154 -5.48 2.03 -13.24
C LEU A 154 -6.95 2.04 -12.77
N LEU A 155 -7.21 2.54 -11.56
CA LEU A 155 -8.55 2.64 -10.99
C LEU A 155 -9.44 3.64 -11.73
N LEU A 156 -8.92 4.82 -12.07
CA LEU A 156 -9.66 5.82 -12.85
C LEU A 156 -10.05 5.27 -14.23
N GLU A 157 -9.14 4.56 -14.90
CA GLU A 157 -9.41 3.93 -16.21
C GLU A 157 -10.41 2.75 -16.10
N MET A 158 -10.54 2.12 -14.92
CA MET A 158 -11.62 1.16 -14.62
C MET A 158 -12.97 1.84 -14.34
N ASN A 159 -13.03 3.17 -14.36
CA ASN A 159 -14.18 4.01 -13.99
C ASN A 159 -14.49 4.01 -12.48
N TYR A 160 -13.51 3.75 -11.62
CA TYR A 160 -13.66 4.05 -10.19
C TYR A 160 -13.35 5.53 -9.96
N SER A 161 -14.35 6.27 -9.47
CA SER A 161 -14.24 7.69 -9.14
C SER A 161 -15.32 8.03 -8.09
N PRO A 162 -15.01 8.82 -7.04
CA PRO A 162 -13.69 9.39 -6.74
C PRO A 162 -12.69 8.33 -6.29
N ILE A 163 -11.42 8.61 -6.54
CA ILE A 163 -10.28 7.92 -5.92
C ILE A 163 -9.43 8.93 -5.16
N TYR A 164 -8.50 8.44 -4.35
CA TYR A 164 -7.70 9.29 -3.49
C TYR A 164 -6.23 8.97 -3.65
N ILE A 165 -5.40 9.99 -3.53
CA ILE A 165 -3.99 9.84 -3.20
C ILE A 165 -3.79 10.49 -1.83
N LEU A 166 -3.13 9.78 -0.92
CA LEU A 166 -2.75 10.30 0.39
C LEU A 166 -1.25 10.46 0.42
N THR A 167 -0.78 11.64 0.83
CA THR A 167 0.61 11.82 1.27
C THR A 167 0.65 11.86 2.79
N PHE A 168 1.61 11.14 3.35
CA PHE A 168 1.80 10.98 4.77
C PHE A 168 3.09 11.71 5.16
N GLU A 169 2.94 12.81 5.89
CA GLU A 169 4.07 13.58 6.37
C GLU A 169 4.49 13.10 7.76
N SER A 170 5.81 12.96 7.95
CA SER A 170 6.43 12.50 9.20
C SER A 170 7.64 13.37 9.52
N GLU A 171 7.69 13.92 10.73
CA GLU A 171 8.86 14.66 11.20
C GLU A 171 10.08 13.73 11.31
N GLY A 172 11.12 14.05 10.55
CA GLY A 172 12.40 13.33 10.60
C GLY A 172 12.46 12.07 9.73
N ASN A 173 11.39 11.72 9.01
CA ASN A 173 11.42 10.64 8.02
C ASN A 173 11.09 11.15 6.61
N ALA A 174 11.49 10.39 5.59
CA ALA A 174 11.04 10.65 4.23
C ALA A 174 9.52 10.47 4.16
N GLY A 175 8.80 11.44 3.60
CA GLY A 175 7.36 11.34 3.41
C GLY A 175 6.96 10.13 2.58
N HIS A 176 5.73 9.67 2.75
CA HIS A 176 5.20 8.49 2.06
C HIS A 176 3.96 8.85 1.26
N ALA A 177 3.62 8.06 0.24
CA ALA A 177 2.43 8.29 -0.58
C ALA A 177 1.79 6.95 -0.97
N ALA A 178 0.47 6.89 -0.92
CA ALA A 178 -0.28 5.72 -1.35
C ALA A 178 -1.59 6.15 -2.03
N ALA A 179 -2.11 5.30 -2.91
CA ALA A 179 -3.47 5.46 -3.41
C ALA A 179 -4.47 4.95 -2.35
N ALA A 180 -5.69 5.44 -2.41
CA ALA A 180 -6.77 4.95 -1.57
C ALA A 180 -8.13 5.03 -2.28
N VAL A 181 -9.08 4.24 -1.79
CA VAL A 181 -10.49 4.27 -2.20
C VAL A 181 -11.37 4.44 -0.97
N ASN A 182 -12.46 5.18 -1.10
CA ASN A 182 -13.47 5.26 -0.06
C ASN A 182 -14.56 4.21 -0.32
N ILE A 183 -14.74 3.26 0.60
CA ILE A 183 -15.80 2.25 0.49
C ILE A 183 -16.64 2.33 1.77
N ASN A 184 -17.92 2.68 1.61
CA ASN A 184 -18.88 2.85 2.71
C ASN A 184 -18.48 3.87 3.79
N GLY A 185 -17.67 4.89 3.43
CA GLY A 185 -17.23 5.94 4.34
C GLY A 185 -15.82 5.75 4.87
N ASP A 186 -15.26 4.55 4.79
CA ASP A 186 -13.91 4.23 5.26
C ASP A 186 -12.89 4.31 4.12
N TYR A 187 -11.66 4.74 4.43
CA TYR A 187 -10.57 4.82 3.47
C TYR A 187 -9.71 3.56 3.52
N TYR A 188 -9.52 2.92 2.37
CA TYR A 188 -8.70 1.72 2.23
C TYR A 188 -7.43 2.05 1.46
N ILE A 189 -6.29 1.84 2.10
CA ILE A 189 -4.96 2.24 1.64
C ILE A 189 -4.36 1.12 0.78
N ILE A 190 -3.96 1.49 -0.43
CA ILE A 190 -3.35 0.61 -1.43
C ILE A 190 -1.87 1.00 -1.51
N ASP A 191 -1.06 0.38 -0.65
CA ASP A 191 0.36 0.70 -0.46
C ASP A 191 1.28 -0.43 -0.95
N GLN A 192 1.47 -0.52 -2.27
CA GLN A 192 2.49 -1.31 -2.98
C GLN A 192 2.45 -2.84 -2.83
N GLN A 193 2.04 -3.36 -1.68
CA GLN A 193 2.04 -4.77 -1.31
C GLN A 193 0.84 -5.08 -0.41
N PRO A 194 0.26 -6.29 -0.53
CA PRO A 194 -0.74 -6.75 0.42
C PRO A 194 -0.24 -6.71 1.87
N PRO A 195 -1.13 -6.49 2.84
CA PRO A 195 -2.57 -6.37 2.64
C PRO A 195 -3.08 -4.93 2.51
N ILE A 196 -4.27 -4.78 1.94
CA ILE A 196 -5.01 -3.52 1.92
C ILE A 196 -5.62 -3.26 3.30
N MET A 197 -5.23 -2.14 3.90
CA MET A 197 -5.63 -1.78 5.26
C MET A 197 -6.61 -0.61 5.24
N GLU A 198 -7.54 -0.61 6.18
CA GLU A 198 -8.29 0.61 6.51
C GLU A 198 -7.33 1.66 7.13
N LEU A 199 -7.56 2.95 6.88
CA LEU A 199 -6.65 4.04 7.27
C LEU A 199 -6.24 4.03 8.75
N TYR A 200 -7.15 3.86 9.71
CA TYR A 200 -6.78 3.83 11.14
C TYR A 200 -5.84 2.65 11.45
N ASN A 201 -6.17 1.47 10.91
CA ASN A 201 -5.31 0.29 11.05
C ASN A 201 -3.95 0.48 10.38
N TYR A 202 -3.92 1.14 9.22
CA TYR A 202 -2.69 1.46 8.50
C TYR A 202 -1.79 2.40 9.30
N LEU A 203 -2.35 3.44 9.94
CA LEU A 203 -1.61 4.36 10.81
C LEU A 203 -1.01 3.64 12.02
N ASP A 204 -1.77 2.76 12.67
CA ASP A 204 -1.27 1.93 13.77
C ASP A 204 -0.15 1.01 13.32
N TYR A 205 -0.31 0.35 12.17
CA TYR A 205 0.71 -0.52 11.62
C TYR A 205 2.03 0.21 11.34
N LYS A 206 1.95 1.39 10.69
CA LYS A 206 3.13 2.22 10.45
C LYS A 206 3.82 2.60 11.75
N ARG A 207 3.06 2.97 12.78
CA ARG A 207 3.60 3.35 14.10
C ARG A 207 4.22 2.17 14.85
N ASP A 208 3.47 1.09 15.01
CA ASP A 208 3.76 0.03 15.98
C ASP A 208 4.66 -1.08 15.41
N ILE A 209 4.63 -1.27 14.08
CA ILE A 209 5.40 -2.32 13.40
C ILE A 209 6.57 -1.75 12.60
N GLU A 210 6.35 -0.64 11.87
CA GLU A 210 7.39 -0.04 11.03
C GLU A 210 8.18 1.08 11.73
N GLU A 211 7.83 1.42 12.98
CA GLU A 211 8.44 2.51 13.75
C GLU A 211 8.40 3.87 13.00
N TYR A 212 7.40 4.04 12.12
CA TYR A 212 7.19 5.21 11.27
C TYR A 212 5.97 6.01 11.75
N LYS A 213 6.23 7.11 12.47
CA LYS A 213 5.18 7.97 13.02
C LYS A 213 4.71 8.98 11.97
N ILE A 214 3.47 8.87 11.52
CA ILE A 214 2.84 9.87 10.65
C ILE A 214 2.26 10.98 11.52
N ASP A 215 2.56 12.23 11.19
CA ASP A 215 2.06 13.40 11.91
C ASP A 215 0.88 14.04 11.18
N ASN A 216 0.91 14.05 9.85
CA ASN A 216 -0.13 14.66 9.03
C ASN A 216 -0.42 13.84 7.76
N ILE A 217 -1.62 14.04 7.24
CA ILE A 217 -2.09 13.43 6.01
C ILE A 217 -2.65 14.53 5.11
N THR A 218 -2.15 14.61 3.89
CA THR A 218 -2.76 15.39 2.83
C THR A 218 -3.58 14.45 1.94
N PHE A 219 -4.87 14.77 1.79
CA PHE A 219 -5.78 14.04 0.90
C PHE A 219 -5.89 14.76 -0.43
N TYR A 220 -5.71 14.01 -1.52
CA TYR A 220 -6.02 14.45 -2.88
C TYR A 220 -7.20 13.62 -3.36
N LYS A 221 -8.42 14.15 -3.23
CA LYS A 221 -9.63 13.52 -3.78
C LYS A 221 -9.69 13.81 -5.27
N ILE A 222 -9.57 12.78 -6.09
CA ILE A 222 -9.42 12.89 -7.54
C ILE A 222 -10.69 12.39 -8.22
N GLU A 223 -11.22 13.21 -9.13
CA GLU A 223 -12.40 12.90 -9.94
C GLU A 223 -12.13 13.17 -11.42
N LEU A 224 -12.71 12.34 -12.28
CA LEU A 224 -12.73 12.57 -13.72
C LEU A 224 -13.94 13.43 -14.09
N SER A 225 -13.69 14.54 -14.79
CA SER A 225 -14.73 15.40 -15.35
C SER A 225 -14.45 15.66 -16.82
N ASN A 226 -15.27 15.04 -17.68
CA ASN A 226 -15.18 15.11 -19.14
C ASN A 226 -13.76 14.80 -19.66
N ASP A 227 -12.99 15.84 -20.00
CA ASP A 227 -11.67 15.78 -20.63
C ASP A 227 -10.52 16.14 -19.67
N SER A 228 -10.82 16.29 -18.39
CA SER A 228 -9.89 16.81 -17.39
C SER A 228 -10.02 16.09 -16.06
N THR A 229 -8.89 15.98 -15.37
CA THR A 229 -8.81 15.46 -14.02
C THR A 229 -8.82 16.64 -13.05
N TYR A 230 -9.70 16.56 -12.07
CA TYR A 230 -9.80 17.55 -11.00
C TYR A 230 -9.45 16.88 -9.68
N PHE A 231 -8.79 17.62 -8.79
CA PHE A 231 -8.56 17.16 -7.44
C PHE A 231 -8.92 18.23 -6.40
N GLU A 232 -9.42 17.77 -5.26
CA GLU A 232 -9.63 18.59 -4.06
C GLU A 232 -8.57 18.21 -3.03
N LYS A 233 -7.87 19.23 -2.49
CA LYS A 233 -6.85 19.06 -1.46
C LYS A 233 -7.48 19.23 -0.07
N GLY A 234 -7.40 18.18 0.74
CA GLY A 234 -7.73 18.17 2.16
C GLY A 234 -6.48 17.97 3.00
N PHE A 235 -6.52 18.40 4.26
CA PHE A 235 -5.43 18.21 5.21
C PHE A 235 -5.99 17.81 6.56
N GLU A 236 -5.43 16.77 7.15
CA GLU A 236 -5.81 16.25 8.46
C GLU A 236 -4.58 15.94 9.30
N SER A 237 -4.62 16.28 10.60
CA SER A 237 -3.56 15.90 11.54
C SER A 237 -3.84 14.50 12.09
N VAL A 238 -2.82 13.65 12.21
CA VAL A 238 -2.98 12.32 12.80
C VAL A 238 -3.31 12.38 14.28
N GLU A 239 -3.00 13.48 14.99
CA GLU A 239 -3.39 13.64 16.40
C GLU A 239 -4.92 13.57 16.62
N THR A 240 -5.72 13.76 15.57
CA THR A 240 -7.19 13.64 15.65
C THR A 240 -7.68 12.20 15.48
N TYR A 241 -6.80 11.26 15.20
CA TYR A 241 -7.11 9.85 14.99
C TYR A 241 -6.91 9.09 16.31
N ASP A 242 -8.00 8.75 16.98
CA ASP A 242 -8.00 7.75 18.05
C ASP A 242 -8.25 6.39 17.42
N SER A 243 -7.22 5.55 17.33
CA SER A 243 -7.39 4.20 16.82
C SER A 243 -8.03 3.28 17.86
N VAL A 244 -8.97 2.46 17.39
CA VAL A 244 -9.39 1.25 18.08
C VAL A 244 -8.95 0.10 17.20
N SER A 245 -7.88 -0.58 17.60
CA SER A 245 -7.49 -1.84 16.95
C SER A 245 -8.66 -2.80 17.03
N ASN A 246 -9.23 -3.17 15.88
CA ASN A 246 -10.34 -4.09 15.87
C ASN A 246 -9.82 -5.52 16.15
N GLU A 247 -9.94 -5.97 17.40
CA GLU A 247 -9.68 -7.35 17.77
C GLU A 247 -10.83 -8.25 17.31
N TYR A 248 -10.51 -9.30 16.54
CA TYR A 248 -11.50 -10.28 16.07
C TYR A 248 -11.11 -11.68 16.55
N SER A 249 -11.60 -12.03 17.73
CA SER A 249 -11.36 -13.36 18.31
C SER A 249 -11.84 -14.55 17.45
N ASP A 250 -12.77 -14.31 16.52
CA ASP A 250 -13.18 -15.26 15.48
C ASP A 250 -13.47 -14.49 14.18
N ILE A 251 -12.98 -15.01 13.05
CA ILE A 251 -13.26 -14.47 11.71
C ILE A 251 -13.91 -15.58 10.86
N PRO A 252 -15.21 -15.89 11.07
CA PRO A 252 -15.85 -17.04 10.43
C PRO A 252 -15.91 -16.94 8.91
N GLY A 253 -15.96 -15.71 8.36
CA GLY A 253 -15.98 -15.46 6.92
C GLY A 253 -14.72 -15.96 6.23
N LEU A 254 -13.56 -15.51 6.71
CA LEU A 254 -12.25 -15.96 6.24
C LEU A 254 -12.09 -17.49 6.33
N SER A 255 -12.43 -18.09 7.48
CA SER A 255 -12.39 -19.56 7.65
C SER A 255 -13.25 -20.29 6.60
N ARG A 256 -14.45 -19.78 6.33
CA ARG A 256 -15.38 -20.37 5.37
C ARG A 256 -14.83 -20.32 3.95
N TYR A 257 -14.35 -19.16 3.51
CA TYR A 257 -13.76 -19.02 2.17
C TYR A 257 -12.51 -19.88 1.99
N LEU A 258 -11.64 -19.95 3.01
CA LEU A 258 -10.49 -20.86 2.99
C LEU A 258 -10.95 -22.30 2.79
N MET A 259 -11.91 -22.79 3.58
CA MET A 259 -12.44 -24.14 3.40
C MET A 259 -13.00 -24.35 1.99
N THR A 260 -13.75 -23.39 1.45
CA THR A 260 -14.25 -23.44 0.07
C THR A 260 -13.11 -23.55 -0.96
N TYR A 261 -12.02 -22.80 -0.81
CA TYR A 261 -10.88 -22.89 -1.73
C TYR A 261 -10.20 -24.27 -1.66
N PHE A 262 -10.04 -24.83 -0.46
CA PHE A 262 -9.51 -26.20 -0.29
C PHE A 262 -10.45 -27.26 -0.89
N GLU A 263 -11.75 -27.19 -0.63
CA GLU A 263 -12.75 -28.13 -1.17
C GLU A 263 -12.84 -28.09 -2.70
N ASN A 264 -12.61 -26.93 -3.31
CA ASN A 264 -12.60 -26.77 -4.76
C ASN A 264 -11.29 -27.26 -5.42
N SER A 265 -10.21 -27.33 -4.65
CA SER A 265 -8.86 -27.64 -5.17
C SER A 265 -8.42 -29.08 -4.87
N TYR A 266 -9.02 -29.71 -3.86
CA TYR A 266 -8.65 -31.04 -3.37
C TYR A 266 -9.89 -31.90 -3.12
N GLU A 267 -9.73 -33.23 -3.14
CA GLU A 267 -10.78 -34.19 -2.77
C GLU A 267 -11.00 -34.26 -1.25
N ILE A 268 -11.31 -33.11 -0.66
CA ILE A 268 -11.48 -32.91 0.78
C ILE A 268 -12.84 -32.28 1.08
N SER A 269 -13.40 -32.53 2.26
CA SER A 269 -14.69 -31.94 2.65
C SER A 269 -14.63 -31.40 4.08
N SER A 270 -15.30 -30.28 4.32
CA SER A 270 -15.39 -29.67 5.64
C SER A 270 -16.08 -30.61 6.64
N ASP A 271 -15.49 -30.78 7.82
CA ASP A 271 -16.01 -31.65 8.88
C ASP A 271 -15.91 -30.99 10.26
N TYR A 272 -17.06 -30.58 10.80
CA TYR A 272 -17.13 -29.89 12.09
C TYR A 272 -16.58 -30.71 13.25
N ASN A 273 -16.57 -32.05 13.15
CA ASN A 273 -16.14 -32.92 14.25
C ASN A 273 -14.64 -32.79 14.56
N ILE A 274 -13.84 -32.27 13.61
CA ILE A 274 -12.40 -32.04 13.80
C ILE A 274 -12.05 -30.56 14.06
N LYS A 275 -13.04 -29.71 14.33
CA LYS A 275 -12.84 -28.27 14.57
C LYS A 275 -11.78 -27.92 15.62
N TYR A 276 -11.66 -28.74 16.65
CA TYR A 276 -10.79 -28.51 17.81
C TYR A 276 -9.70 -29.57 17.94
N LEU A 277 -9.34 -30.25 16.84
CA LEU A 277 -8.34 -31.32 16.84
C LEU A 277 -7.01 -30.88 17.49
N ASP A 278 -6.64 -29.61 17.30
CA ASP A 278 -5.47 -28.95 17.89
C ASP A 278 -5.45 -28.88 19.43
N SER A 279 -6.60 -29.13 20.07
CA SER A 279 -6.76 -29.11 21.53
C SER A 279 -7.15 -30.47 22.12
N MET A 280 -7.25 -31.51 21.30
CA MET A 280 -7.63 -32.85 21.74
C MET A 280 -6.40 -33.71 22.00
N GLU A 281 -6.46 -34.53 23.05
CA GLU A 281 -5.43 -35.54 23.33
C GLU A 281 -5.52 -36.74 22.37
N TYR A 282 -6.73 -37.05 21.86
CA TYR A 282 -7.01 -38.19 20.99
C TYR A 282 -7.85 -37.79 19.78
N LEU A 283 -7.69 -38.51 18.67
CA LEU A 283 -8.56 -38.37 17.50
C LEU A 283 -10.02 -38.72 17.86
N PRO A 284 -11.02 -38.02 17.30
CA PRO A 284 -12.41 -38.41 17.47
C PRO A 284 -12.66 -39.83 16.96
N ARG A 285 -13.71 -40.48 17.48
CA ARG A 285 -14.13 -41.81 16.98
C ARG A 285 -14.53 -41.67 15.52
N ALA A 286 -14.08 -42.61 14.68
CA ALA A 286 -14.24 -42.66 13.21
C ALA A 286 -13.15 -41.96 12.37
N TYR A 287 -12.00 -41.63 12.95
CA TYR A 287 -10.84 -41.12 12.20
C TYR A 287 -9.60 -41.98 12.43
N GLU A 288 -8.89 -42.29 11.35
CA GLU A 288 -7.66 -43.11 11.36
C GLU A 288 -6.40 -42.27 11.59
N LYS A 289 -6.41 -41.02 11.10
CA LYS A 289 -5.25 -40.10 11.12
C LYS A 289 -5.74 -38.66 11.22
N GLY A 290 -4.96 -37.80 11.89
CA GLY A 290 -5.20 -36.36 11.83
C GLY A 290 -3.93 -35.56 12.09
N VAL A 291 -3.95 -34.30 11.66
CA VAL A 291 -2.86 -33.35 11.83
C VAL A 291 -3.42 -31.94 11.93
N THR A 292 -2.69 -31.09 12.65
CA THR A 292 -2.96 -29.66 12.74
C THR A 292 -1.78 -28.90 12.16
N ILE A 293 -2.07 -27.95 11.27
CA ILE A 293 -1.12 -27.00 10.72
C ILE A 293 -1.52 -25.60 11.19
N GLN A 294 -0.54 -24.79 11.59
CA GLN A 294 -0.79 -23.41 12.05
C GLN A 294 0.04 -22.43 11.22
N TYR A 295 -0.64 -21.41 10.67
CA TYR A 295 -0.02 -20.28 10.01
C TYR A 295 -0.24 -19.02 10.84
N PHE A 296 0.77 -18.15 10.88
CA PHE A 296 0.74 -16.86 11.55
C PHE A 296 1.17 -15.79 10.57
N PHE A 297 0.32 -14.79 10.36
CA PHE A 297 0.61 -13.65 9.50
C PHE A 297 0.67 -12.40 10.36
N GLN A 298 1.82 -11.73 10.35
CA GLN A 298 2.01 -10.43 10.99
C GLN A 298 1.72 -9.35 9.95
N PHE A 299 0.51 -8.80 9.97
CA PHE A 299 0.17 -7.66 9.13
C PHE A 299 -0.81 -6.74 9.83
N GLY A 300 -0.74 -5.46 9.48
CA GLY A 300 -1.37 -4.31 10.14
C GLY A 300 -2.88 -4.19 10.11
N GLY A 301 -3.62 -5.29 10.13
CA GLY A 301 -5.08 -5.26 10.19
C GLY A 301 -5.73 -6.20 9.20
N TYR A 302 -6.67 -7.01 9.70
CA TYR A 302 -7.65 -7.70 8.87
C TYR A 302 -8.85 -6.79 8.62
N THR A 303 -9.16 -6.57 7.35
CA THR A 303 -10.33 -5.79 6.95
C THR A 303 -11.44 -6.72 6.43
N PRO A 304 -12.61 -6.83 7.10
CA PRO A 304 -13.68 -7.73 6.69
C PRO A 304 -14.22 -7.51 5.27
N ILE A 305 -14.17 -6.28 4.73
CA ILE A 305 -14.66 -6.01 3.37
C ILE A 305 -13.87 -6.78 2.29
N PHE A 306 -12.60 -7.10 2.57
CA PHE A 306 -11.73 -7.86 1.68
C PHE A 306 -11.65 -9.34 2.05
N GLU A 307 -12.58 -9.86 2.87
CA GLU A 307 -12.47 -11.22 3.45
C GLU A 307 -12.25 -12.32 2.41
N LYS A 308 -12.90 -12.21 1.24
CA LYS A 308 -12.78 -13.14 0.12
C LYS A 308 -11.39 -13.07 -0.52
N GLN A 309 -10.86 -11.87 -0.71
CA GLN A 309 -9.56 -11.63 -1.32
C GLN A 309 -8.43 -12.05 -0.37
N TYR A 310 -8.53 -11.71 0.92
CA TYR A 310 -7.64 -12.22 1.97
C TYR A 310 -7.64 -13.75 2.00
N ALA A 311 -8.81 -14.38 1.96
CA ALA A 311 -8.90 -15.83 1.95
C ALA A 311 -8.19 -16.45 0.74
N LYS A 312 -8.32 -15.86 -0.45
CA LYS A 312 -7.64 -16.34 -1.64
C LYS A 312 -6.13 -16.19 -1.53
N TRP A 313 -5.66 -15.03 -1.09
CA TRP A 313 -4.23 -14.75 -0.89
C TRP A 313 -3.61 -15.68 0.16
N VAL A 314 -4.28 -15.91 1.28
CA VAL A 314 -3.85 -16.87 2.31
C VAL A 314 -3.84 -18.30 1.76
N PHE A 315 -4.87 -18.69 0.99
CA PHE A 315 -4.91 -20.00 0.35
C PHE A 315 -3.72 -20.21 -0.59
N ASP A 316 -3.43 -19.25 -1.47
CA ASP A 316 -2.32 -19.32 -2.42
C ASP A 316 -0.96 -19.40 -1.71
N TYR A 317 -0.80 -18.65 -0.61
CA TYR A 317 0.38 -18.74 0.23
C TYR A 317 0.56 -20.16 0.80
N ILE A 318 -0.51 -20.73 1.36
CA ILE A 318 -0.48 -22.06 1.97
C ILE A 318 -0.26 -23.15 0.91
N GLU A 319 -0.87 -23.02 -0.26
CA GLU A 319 -0.67 -23.94 -1.39
C GLU A 319 0.77 -23.95 -1.90
N ASN A 320 1.38 -22.77 -2.03
CA ASN A 320 2.78 -22.66 -2.39
C ASN A 320 3.69 -23.28 -1.32
N ASP A 321 3.44 -22.99 -0.04
CA ASP A 321 4.21 -23.57 1.08
C ASP A 321 4.07 -25.11 1.14
N MET A 322 2.86 -25.66 0.94
CA MET A 322 2.64 -27.11 0.86
C MET A 322 3.41 -27.72 -0.33
N THR A 323 3.42 -27.04 -1.47
CA THR A 323 4.15 -27.49 -2.67
C THR A 323 5.66 -27.50 -2.42
N GLU A 324 6.21 -26.43 -1.85
CA GLU A 324 7.65 -26.31 -1.55
C GLU A 324 8.10 -27.32 -0.49
N SER A 325 7.27 -27.53 0.54
CA SER A 325 7.53 -28.50 1.60
C SER A 325 7.23 -29.95 1.20
N LYS A 326 6.66 -30.17 0.01
CA LYS A 326 6.20 -31.48 -0.49
C LYS A 326 5.19 -32.14 0.45
N TYR A 327 4.36 -31.33 1.08
CA TYR A 327 3.29 -31.80 1.95
C TYR A 327 2.13 -32.34 1.10
N ASP A 328 1.80 -33.62 1.29
CA ASP A 328 0.72 -34.28 0.55
C ASP A 328 -0.61 -34.19 1.29
N ILE A 329 -1.41 -33.17 0.95
CA ILE A 329 -2.74 -32.99 1.51
C ILE A 329 -3.74 -34.07 1.05
N SER A 330 -3.46 -34.79 -0.04
CA SER A 330 -4.36 -35.84 -0.56
C SER A 330 -4.46 -37.07 0.35
N GLU A 331 -3.59 -37.18 1.35
CA GLU A 331 -3.70 -38.20 2.40
C GLU A 331 -4.92 -37.99 3.32
N TYR A 332 -5.57 -36.82 3.25
CA TYR A 332 -6.67 -36.41 4.12
C TYR A 332 -7.94 -36.17 3.29
N ASN A 333 -9.10 -36.50 3.87
CA ASN A 333 -10.41 -36.35 3.22
C ASN A 333 -11.37 -35.45 4.03
N SER A 334 -10.94 -34.98 5.19
CA SER A 334 -11.72 -34.09 6.06
C SER A 334 -10.88 -32.87 6.46
N ILE A 335 -11.46 -31.67 6.41
CA ILE A 335 -10.82 -30.40 6.81
C ILE A 335 -11.68 -29.59 7.77
N TRP A 336 -11.07 -28.85 8.68
CA TRP A 336 -11.73 -27.73 9.34
C TRP A 336 -10.72 -26.61 9.59
N ILE A 337 -11.08 -25.39 9.20
CA ILE A 337 -10.22 -24.22 9.35
C ILE A 337 -10.83 -23.27 10.39
N ARG A 338 -9.98 -22.72 11.26
CA ARG A 338 -10.32 -21.63 12.17
C ARG A 338 -9.36 -20.48 11.97
N SER A 339 -9.89 -19.27 11.96
CA SER A 339 -9.14 -18.03 11.81
C SER A 339 -9.48 -17.06 12.94
N SER A 340 -8.47 -16.41 13.51
CA SER A 340 -8.61 -15.40 14.56
C SER A 340 -7.57 -14.31 14.38
N TYR A 341 -7.91 -13.08 14.75
CA TYR A 341 -7.01 -11.92 14.74
C TYR A 341 -7.02 -11.25 16.12
N ASP A 342 -5.84 -11.10 16.71
CA ASP A 342 -5.67 -10.55 18.06
C ASP A 342 -5.29 -9.06 18.08
N GLY A 343 -5.41 -8.36 16.95
CA GLY A 343 -4.96 -6.98 16.81
C GLY A 343 -3.57 -6.85 16.20
N GLU A 344 -2.76 -7.92 16.22
CA GLU A 344 -1.40 -7.92 15.66
C GLU A 344 -1.19 -9.03 14.63
N LYS A 345 -1.78 -10.20 14.87
CA LYS A 345 -1.48 -11.44 14.14
C LYS A 345 -2.76 -12.12 13.70
N LEU A 346 -2.85 -12.39 12.41
CA LEU A 346 -3.82 -13.34 11.89
C LEU A 346 -3.29 -14.76 12.10
N LYS A 347 -4.01 -15.54 12.90
CA LYS A 347 -3.75 -16.95 13.12
C LYS A 347 -4.73 -17.79 12.33
N ILE A 348 -4.20 -18.73 11.55
CA ILE A 348 -4.98 -19.75 10.82
C ILE A 348 -4.62 -21.13 11.37
N ILE A 349 -5.61 -21.88 11.81
CA ILE A 349 -5.47 -23.27 12.26
C ILE A 349 -6.20 -24.15 11.26
N ILE A 350 -5.46 -25.06 10.62
CA ILE A 350 -6.00 -26.04 9.67
C ILE A 350 -5.93 -27.41 10.33
N ASN A 351 -7.09 -28.00 10.59
CA ASN A 351 -7.21 -29.37 11.06
C ASN A 351 -7.55 -30.27 9.87
N LEU A 352 -6.72 -31.27 9.62
CA LEU A 352 -6.91 -32.26 8.56
C LEU A 352 -7.07 -33.63 9.18
N SER A 353 -7.94 -34.46 8.61
CA SER A 353 -8.14 -35.83 9.08
C SER A 353 -8.53 -36.79 7.96
N LYS A 354 -8.24 -38.06 8.18
CA LYS A 354 -8.65 -39.18 7.34
C LYS A 354 -9.62 -40.04 8.12
N LYS A 355 -10.83 -40.20 7.59
CA LYS A 355 -11.83 -41.15 8.09
C LYS A 355 -11.48 -42.60 7.79
#